data_AF-A0A7C7Q7Z2-F1
#
_entry.id   AF-A0A7C7Q7Z2-F1
#
_cell.length_a   1.000
_cell.length_b   1.000
_cell.length_c   1.000
_cell.angle_alpha   90.00
_cell.angle_beta   90.00
_cell.angle_gamma   90.00
#
_symmetry.space_group_name_H-M   'P 1'
#
loop_
_entity.id
_entity.type
_entity.pdbx_description
1 polymer ?
#
loop_
_entity_poly.entity_id
_entity_poly.type
_entity_poly.pdbx_seq_one_letter_code
_entity_poly.pdbx_strand_id
1 'polypeptide(L)'
;MKRWIGILSYILALGCGGKEGPSPTQRMYSKVLRAVVRNREVEGIYVQVVFRTTAFELARLYAEADKKGWDKDQVRGKLRYLVLMFADSPYPSHDRGLLSFYQIYKALDPGFDPENPLQRAQYEVFRNRYVDKVVDQMLNPRLPGLRERYLEEWGYDLYGRLVFSFFLENRGGKAFPVRDIGERIFLEDDKGNRYRPSGLAGPYPYEYDRPKVDSLETTIRFRLFFVNRRSDGGPPIVREDTQYIKLVIENWGGRPVWEFRWDLPLKYPEWPKRKERPKRFEGA
;
A
#
# COMPACT_ATOMS: atom_id res chain seq x y z
N MET A 1 24.22 -31.68 29.04
CA MET A 1 24.69 -32.56 27.94
C MET A 1 23.76 -32.34 26.74
N LYS A 2 24.20 -31.62 25.70
CA LYS A 2 24.42 -32.10 24.30
C LYS A 2 23.31 -33.06 23.80
N ARG A 3 22.53 -32.77 22.75
CA ARG A 3 22.89 -32.67 21.30
C ARG A 3 21.72 -31.99 20.51
N TRP A 4 21.93 -30.88 19.80
CA TRP A 4 22.04 -30.69 18.32
C TRP A 4 21.71 -31.84 17.34
N ILE A 5 21.31 -31.40 16.11
CA ILE A 5 20.96 -32.09 14.83
C ILE A 5 19.42 -32.18 14.62
N GLY A 6 18.77 -31.68 13.57
CA GLY A 6 19.19 -31.22 12.24
C GLY A 6 18.73 -32.18 11.13
N ILE A 7 17.78 -31.72 10.29
CA ILE A 7 17.59 -32.08 8.86
C ILE A 7 16.82 -33.38 8.48
N LEU A 8 15.84 -33.18 7.58
CA LEU A 8 15.20 -34.05 6.55
C LEU A 8 15.07 -35.57 6.81
N SER A 9 13.85 -36.09 6.61
CA SER A 9 13.46 -36.92 5.45
C SER A 9 12.11 -37.61 5.69
N TYR A 10 11.14 -37.43 4.81
CA TYR A 10 10.32 -38.51 4.26
C TYR A 10 9.58 -37.99 3.02
N ILE A 11 10.24 -38.16 1.87
CA ILE A 11 9.61 -38.25 0.55
C ILE A 11 9.72 -39.71 0.15
N LEU A 12 8.61 -40.28 -0.34
CA LEU A 12 8.45 -41.29 -1.40
C LEU A 12 7.09 -41.97 -1.17
N ALA A 13 6.19 -42.16 -2.13
CA ALA A 13 6.03 -41.80 -3.54
C ALA A 13 4.55 -42.13 -3.84
N LEU A 14 3.81 -41.38 -4.66
CA LEU A 14 3.69 -41.63 -6.10
C LEU A 14 2.86 -40.49 -6.73
N GLY A 15 3.35 -39.92 -7.85
CA GLY A 15 2.53 -39.15 -8.78
C GLY A 15 2.86 -37.65 -8.94
N CYS A 16 4.04 -37.34 -9.50
CA CYS A 16 4.40 -36.13 -10.28
C CYS A 16 3.74 -34.77 -9.96
N GLY A 17 3.70 -34.38 -8.69
CA GLY A 17 3.49 -32.97 -8.31
C GLY A 17 4.84 -32.28 -8.15
N GLY A 18 5.56 -32.04 -9.25
CA GLY A 18 6.66 -31.09 -9.19
C GLY A 18 6.08 -29.78 -8.68
N LYS A 19 6.50 -29.32 -7.48
CA LYS A 19 6.15 -27.96 -7.05
C LYS A 19 6.79 -27.04 -8.09
N GLU A 20 6.00 -26.64 -9.09
CA GLU A 20 6.42 -25.62 -10.04
C GLU A 20 6.97 -24.46 -9.22
N GLY A 21 8.21 -24.07 -9.52
CA GLY A 21 8.85 -22.96 -8.82
C GLY A 21 7.98 -21.71 -8.93
N PRO A 22 8.18 -20.71 -8.04
CA PRO A 22 7.36 -19.52 -8.04
C PRO A 22 7.37 -18.86 -9.42
N SER A 23 6.17 -18.51 -9.90
CA SER A 23 5.99 -17.90 -11.21
C SER A 23 6.78 -16.58 -11.33
N PRO A 24 7.01 -16.07 -12.55
CA PRO A 24 7.69 -14.78 -12.72
C PRO A 24 7.03 -13.63 -11.94
N THR A 25 5.70 -13.60 -11.85
CA THR A 25 4.94 -12.58 -11.11
C THR A 25 5.05 -12.79 -9.59
N GLN A 26 5.10 -14.03 -9.10
CA GLN A 26 5.36 -14.30 -7.69
C GLN A 26 6.78 -13.90 -7.28
N ARG A 27 7.79 -14.21 -8.10
CA ARG A 27 9.18 -13.77 -7.88
C ARG A 27 9.30 -12.25 -7.89
N MET A 28 8.58 -11.60 -8.80
CA MET A 28 8.46 -10.14 -8.88
C MET A 28 7.92 -9.57 -7.57
N TYR A 29 6.77 -10.07 -7.12
CA TYR A 29 6.16 -9.67 -5.86
C TYR A 29 7.10 -9.86 -4.67
N SER A 30 7.81 -10.99 -4.55
CA SER A 30 8.77 -11.20 -3.47
C SER A 30 9.96 -10.22 -3.47
N LYS A 31 10.36 -9.71 -4.63
CA LYS A 31 11.41 -8.68 -4.74
C LYS A 31 10.88 -7.30 -4.35
N VAL A 32 9.69 -6.93 -4.84
CA VAL A 32 9.01 -5.68 -4.46
C VAL A 32 8.72 -5.65 -2.95
N LEU A 33 8.23 -6.75 -2.39
CA LEU A 33 7.98 -6.90 -0.96
C LEU A 33 9.26 -6.63 -0.14
N ARG A 34 10.41 -7.14 -0.57
CA ARG A 34 11.69 -6.86 0.10
C ARG A 34 12.08 -5.38 0.08
N ALA A 35 11.75 -4.65 -0.99
CA ALA A 35 12.03 -3.22 -1.07
C ALA A 35 11.18 -2.42 -0.06
N VAL A 36 9.92 -2.80 0.14
CA VAL A 36 8.95 -2.02 0.93
C VAL A 36 8.71 -2.50 2.36
N VAL A 37 9.17 -3.70 2.72
CA VAL A 37 9.03 -4.24 4.07
C VAL A 37 10.22 -3.85 4.93
N ARG A 38 9.94 -3.41 6.15
CA ARG A 38 10.91 -3.38 7.25
C ARG A 38 10.34 -4.20 8.40
N ASN A 39 11.20 -4.95 9.07
CA ASN A 39 10.79 -5.74 10.21
C ASN A 39 11.87 -5.73 11.27
N ARG A 40 11.45 -5.96 12.52
CA ARG A 40 12.32 -6.01 13.67
C ARG A 40 11.70 -6.95 14.70
N GLU A 41 12.53 -7.75 15.33
CA GLU A 41 12.12 -8.60 16.45
C GLU A 41 12.87 -8.18 17.71
N VAL A 42 12.14 -8.07 18.82
CA VAL A 42 12.62 -7.57 20.10
C VAL A 42 11.87 -8.29 21.20
N GLU A 43 12.58 -8.93 22.13
CA GLU A 43 11.99 -9.52 23.34
C GLU A 43 10.78 -10.43 23.06
N GLY A 44 10.85 -11.19 21.97
CA GLY A 44 9.77 -12.08 21.53
C GLY A 44 8.61 -11.38 20.82
N ILE A 45 8.72 -10.09 20.48
CA ILE A 45 7.73 -9.35 19.70
C ILE A 45 8.29 -9.05 18.32
N TYR A 46 7.63 -9.60 17.30
CA TYR A 46 7.92 -9.34 15.90
C TYR A 46 7.04 -8.21 15.39
N VAL A 47 7.67 -7.16 14.86
CA VAL A 47 6.99 -6.03 14.21
C VAL A 47 7.41 -5.99 12.75
N GLN A 48 6.43 -6.00 11.86
CA GLN A 48 6.60 -5.80 10.43
C GLN A 48 5.81 -4.57 9.99
N VAL A 49 6.46 -3.72 9.20
CA VAL A 49 5.87 -2.54 8.59
C VAL A 49 6.05 -2.62 7.08
N VAL A 50 4.95 -2.48 6.36
CA VAL A 50 4.91 -2.49 4.90
C VAL A 50 4.53 -1.10 4.40
N PHE A 51 5.41 -0.45 3.63
CA PHE A 51 5.06 0.76 2.90
C PHE A 51 4.28 0.37 1.62
N ARG A 52 2.96 0.63 1.60
CA ARG A 52 2.06 0.19 0.53
C ARG A 52 2.11 1.12 -0.68
N THR A 53 3.21 1.03 -1.43
CA THR A 53 3.39 1.77 -2.68
C THR A 53 2.51 1.22 -3.80
N THR A 54 2.30 2.00 -4.86
CA THR A 54 1.60 1.53 -6.06
C THR A 54 2.28 0.29 -6.67
N ALA A 55 3.62 0.29 -6.69
CA ALA A 55 4.40 -0.87 -7.13
C ALA A 55 4.09 -2.13 -6.31
N PHE A 56 3.97 -2.00 -4.98
CA PHE A 56 3.55 -3.09 -4.11
C PHE A 56 2.14 -3.60 -4.44
N GLU A 57 1.15 -2.72 -4.62
CA GLU A 57 -0.21 -3.14 -4.95
C GLU A 57 -0.31 -3.82 -6.30
N LEU A 58 0.38 -3.31 -7.32
CA LEU A 58 0.43 -3.92 -8.65
C LEU A 58 1.10 -5.29 -8.58
N ALA A 59 2.29 -5.39 -7.99
CA ALA A 59 3.00 -6.66 -7.86
C ALA A 59 2.18 -7.71 -7.10
N ARG A 60 1.52 -7.31 -6.01
CA ARG A 60 0.61 -8.17 -5.24
C ARG A 60 -0.56 -8.64 -6.10
N LEU A 61 -1.21 -7.74 -6.82
CA LEU A 61 -2.36 -8.07 -7.65
C LEU A 61 -2.00 -9.06 -8.77
N TYR A 62 -0.88 -8.85 -9.47
CA TYR A 62 -0.47 -9.75 -10.54
C TYR A 62 -0.01 -11.13 -10.03
N ALA A 63 0.63 -11.19 -8.86
CA ALA A 63 0.95 -12.48 -8.22
C ALA A 63 -0.32 -13.23 -7.78
N GLU A 64 -1.34 -12.50 -7.29
CA GLU A 64 -2.64 -13.07 -6.94
C GLU A 64 -3.42 -13.53 -8.17
N ALA A 65 -3.41 -12.74 -9.24
CA ALA A 65 -4.04 -13.06 -10.52
C ALA A 65 -3.45 -14.35 -11.12
N ASP A 66 -2.12 -14.46 -11.13
CA ASP A 66 -1.43 -15.67 -11.58
C ASP A 66 -1.80 -16.91 -10.76
N LYS A 67 -1.81 -16.78 -9.42
CA LYS A 67 -2.22 -17.86 -8.51
C LYS A 67 -3.67 -18.30 -8.71
N LYS A 68 -4.57 -17.36 -9.04
CA LYS A 68 -6.02 -17.61 -9.17
C LYS A 68 -6.47 -17.84 -10.61
N GLY A 69 -5.57 -17.75 -11.59
CA GLY A 69 -5.90 -17.86 -13.01
C GLY A 69 -6.79 -16.72 -13.51
N TRP A 70 -6.65 -15.50 -12.98
CA TRP A 70 -7.50 -14.38 -13.37
C TRP A 70 -7.20 -13.89 -14.79
N ASP A 71 -8.25 -13.56 -15.52
CA ASP A 71 -8.14 -12.91 -16.83
C ASP A 71 -7.88 -11.40 -16.72
N LYS A 72 -7.72 -10.74 -17.87
CA LYS A 72 -7.42 -9.31 -17.94
C LYS A 72 -8.54 -8.43 -17.40
N ASP A 73 -9.79 -8.83 -17.57
CA ASP A 73 -10.95 -8.04 -17.16
C ASP A 73 -11.14 -8.11 -15.65
N GLN A 74 -10.89 -9.28 -15.06
CA GLN A 74 -10.83 -9.47 -13.61
C GLN A 74 -9.71 -8.63 -12.99
N VAL A 75 -8.50 -8.63 -13.57
CA VAL A 75 -7.40 -7.76 -13.11
C VAL A 75 -7.78 -6.29 -13.24
N ARG A 76 -8.35 -5.87 -14.37
CA ARG A 76 -8.82 -4.48 -14.57
C ARG A 76 -9.86 -4.11 -13.53
N GLY A 77 -10.84 -4.97 -13.27
CA GLY A 77 -11.87 -4.76 -12.26
C GLY A 77 -11.30 -4.57 -10.86
N LYS A 78 -10.26 -5.34 -10.50
CA LYS A 78 -9.56 -5.17 -9.21
C LYS A 78 -8.78 -3.86 -9.13
N LEU A 79 -8.15 -3.41 -10.21
CA LEU A 79 -7.51 -2.10 -10.26
C LEU A 79 -8.53 -0.96 -10.17
N ARG A 80 -9.64 -1.05 -10.90
CA ARG A 80 -10.75 -0.09 -10.80
C ARG A 80 -11.24 0.02 -9.37
N TYR A 81 -11.47 -1.12 -8.71
CA TYR A 81 -11.87 -1.15 -7.31
C TYR A 81 -10.81 -0.49 -6.39
N LEU A 82 -9.52 -0.79 -6.60
CA LEU A 82 -8.45 -0.14 -5.85
C LEU A 82 -8.52 1.38 -5.99
N VAL A 83 -8.57 1.91 -7.22
CA VAL A 83 -8.62 3.37 -7.47
C VAL A 83 -9.90 3.99 -6.91
N LEU A 84 -11.06 3.35 -7.11
CA LEU A 84 -12.35 3.81 -6.57
C LEU A 84 -12.30 3.95 -5.05
N MET A 85 -11.71 2.98 -4.34
CA MET A 85 -11.56 3.04 -2.89
C MET A 85 -10.83 4.31 -2.44
N PHE A 86 -9.87 4.81 -3.21
CA PHE A 86 -9.18 6.08 -2.91
C PHE A 86 -10.00 7.30 -3.32
N ALA A 87 -10.60 7.28 -4.51
CA ALA A 87 -11.39 8.39 -5.03
C ALA A 87 -12.62 8.70 -4.15
N ASP A 88 -13.30 7.66 -3.68
CA ASP A 88 -14.49 7.76 -2.82
C ASP A 88 -14.14 7.80 -1.32
N SER A 89 -12.86 7.73 -0.94
CA SER A 89 -12.49 7.75 0.48
C SER A 89 -12.90 9.06 1.15
N PRO A 90 -13.57 9.02 2.32
CA PRO A 90 -13.72 10.20 3.16
C PRO A 90 -12.37 10.61 3.76
N TYR A 91 -12.21 11.92 3.98
CA TYR A 91 -11.01 12.53 4.56
C TYR A 91 -11.38 13.43 5.73
N PRO A 92 -10.52 13.55 6.75
CA PRO A 92 -10.80 14.45 7.87
C PRO A 92 -10.88 15.90 7.39
N SER A 93 -11.93 16.62 7.79
CA SER A 93 -12.17 18.00 7.37
C SER A 93 -11.07 18.98 7.82
N HIS A 94 -10.37 18.66 8.91
CA HIS A 94 -9.29 19.47 9.47
C HIS A 94 -7.94 19.23 8.78
N ASP A 95 -7.83 18.24 7.89
CA ASP A 95 -6.53 17.78 7.39
C ASP A 95 -5.91 18.71 6.33
N ARG A 96 -6.64 19.74 5.88
CA ARG A 96 -6.26 20.78 4.89
C ARG A 96 -5.56 20.23 3.63
N GLY A 97 -5.60 18.92 3.40
CA GLY A 97 -4.54 18.21 2.69
C GLY A 97 -5.03 17.35 1.55
N LEU A 98 -6.07 16.56 1.77
CA LEU A 98 -6.63 15.68 0.75
C LEU A 98 -8.13 15.92 0.61
N LEU A 99 -8.54 16.07 -0.65
CA LEU A 99 -9.94 16.18 -1.02
C LEU A 99 -10.37 14.87 -1.66
N SER A 100 -11.52 14.34 -1.25
CA SER A 100 -12.16 13.25 -1.98
C SER A 100 -12.59 13.71 -3.36
N PHE A 101 -12.78 12.76 -4.27
CA PHE A 101 -13.22 13.07 -5.62
C PHE A 101 -14.60 13.75 -5.63
N TYR A 102 -15.46 13.41 -4.68
CA TYR A 102 -16.71 14.11 -4.42
C TYR A 102 -16.50 15.57 -4.02
N GLN A 103 -15.55 15.84 -3.10
CA GLN A 103 -15.22 17.22 -2.69
C GLN A 103 -14.65 18.04 -3.86
N ILE A 104 -13.83 17.42 -4.71
CA ILE A 104 -13.33 18.05 -5.94
C ILE A 104 -14.49 18.38 -6.88
N TYR A 105 -15.39 17.42 -7.13
CA TYR A 105 -16.52 17.63 -8.02
C TYR A 105 -17.45 18.74 -7.50
N LYS A 106 -17.79 18.73 -6.21
CA LYS A 106 -18.62 19.76 -5.58
C LYS A 106 -17.97 21.15 -5.60
N ALA A 107 -16.64 21.23 -5.58
CA ALA A 107 -15.92 22.49 -5.73
C ALA A 107 -15.99 23.03 -7.18
N LEU A 108 -16.01 22.13 -8.18
CA LEU A 108 -16.15 22.48 -9.60
C LEU A 108 -17.59 22.82 -9.99
N ASP A 109 -18.57 22.18 -9.35
CA ASP A 109 -19.99 22.41 -9.53
C ASP A 109 -20.67 22.66 -8.16
N PRO A 110 -20.68 23.91 -7.66
CA PRO A 110 -21.29 24.25 -6.37
C PRO A 110 -22.80 24.00 -6.31
N GLY A 111 -23.48 23.94 -7.46
CA GLY A 111 -24.91 23.67 -7.57
C GLY A 111 -25.27 22.19 -7.52
N PHE A 112 -24.26 21.31 -7.42
CA PHE A 112 -24.46 19.86 -7.40
C PHE A 112 -25.32 19.40 -6.21
N ASP A 113 -26.43 18.74 -6.54
CA ASP A 113 -27.33 18.05 -5.63
C ASP A 113 -27.19 16.52 -5.79
N PRO A 114 -26.60 15.82 -4.81
CA PRO A 114 -26.42 14.36 -4.87
C PRO A 114 -27.75 13.58 -4.79
N GLU A 115 -28.84 14.21 -4.34
CA GLU A 115 -30.17 13.59 -4.29
C GLU A 115 -30.88 13.65 -5.65
N ASN A 116 -30.43 14.53 -6.56
CA ASN A 116 -30.92 14.57 -7.93
C ASN A 116 -30.32 13.41 -8.74
N PRO A 117 -31.14 12.45 -9.25
CA PRO A 117 -30.62 11.27 -9.94
C PRO A 117 -29.82 11.59 -11.21
N LEU A 118 -30.17 12.65 -11.94
CA LEU A 118 -29.48 13.05 -13.16
C LEU A 118 -28.10 13.63 -12.86
N GLN A 119 -28.01 14.50 -11.86
CA GLN A 119 -26.73 15.08 -11.46
C GLN A 119 -25.82 14.03 -10.83
N ARG A 120 -26.38 13.12 -10.01
CA ARG A 120 -25.64 11.98 -9.47
C ARG A 120 -25.07 11.10 -10.59
N ALA A 121 -25.85 10.80 -11.63
CA ALA A 121 -25.37 10.03 -12.77
C ALA A 121 -24.20 10.74 -13.50
N GLN A 122 -24.26 12.07 -13.62
CA GLN A 122 -23.16 12.87 -14.20
C GLN A 122 -21.88 12.77 -13.35
N TYR A 123 -22.00 12.91 -12.03
CA TYR A 123 -20.87 12.70 -11.10
C TYR A 123 -20.28 11.29 -11.25
N GLU A 124 -21.12 10.25 -11.30
CA GLU A 124 -20.67 8.86 -11.44
C GLU A 124 -19.94 8.63 -12.77
N VAL A 125 -20.41 9.22 -13.88
CA VAL A 125 -19.70 9.19 -15.17
C VAL A 125 -18.36 9.90 -15.09
N PHE A 126 -18.31 11.09 -14.50
CA PHE A 126 -17.06 11.85 -14.33
C PHE A 126 -16.04 11.06 -13.49
N ARG A 127 -16.47 10.51 -12.35
CA ARG A 127 -15.67 9.63 -11.50
C ARG A 127 -15.18 8.39 -12.24
N ASN A 128 -16.05 7.70 -12.95
CA ASN A 128 -15.68 6.49 -13.68
C ASN A 128 -14.65 6.78 -14.80
N ARG A 129 -14.78 7.91 -15.50
CA ARG A 129 -13.79 8.36 -16.50
C ARG A 129 -12.42 8.61 -15.88
N TYR A 130 -12.37 9.25 -14.71
CA TYR A 130 -11.13 9.43 -13.96
C TYR A 130 -10.51 8.09 -13.57
N VAL A 131 -11.31 7.18 -12.99
CA VAL A 131 -10.86 5.83 -12.60
C VAL A 131 -10.30 5.08 -13.80
N ASP A 132 -11.01 5.07 -14.94
CA ASP A 132 -10.54 4.41 -16.16
C ASP A 132 -9.22 4.99 -16.64
N LYS A 133 -9.08 6.31 -16.66
CA LYS A 133 -7.83 6.99 -17.04
C LYS A 133 -6.65 6.53 -16.18
N VAL A 134 -6.82 6.49 -14.86
CA VAL A 134 -5.77 6.05 -13.93
C VAL A 134 -5.43 4.57 -14.14
N VAL A 135 -6.44 3.71 -14.27
CA VAL A 135 -6.23 2.27 -14.50
C VAL A 135 -5.53 2.01 -15.83
N ASP A 136 -5.88 2.74 -16.89
CA ASP A 136 -5.23 2.63 -18.20
C ASP A 136 -3.76 3.03 -18.12
N GLN A 137 -3.43 4.07 -17.34
CA GLN A 137 -2.03 4.45 -17.07
C GLN A 137 -1.28 3.33 -16.33
N MET A 138 -1.88 2.72 -15.30
CA MET A 138 -1.26 1.60 -14.56
C MET A 138 -1.02 0.37 -15.44
N LEU A 139 -1.89 0.12 -16.41
CA LEU A 139 -1.82 -1.03 -17.31
C LEU A 139 -0.96 -0.80 -18.55
N ASN A 140 -0.56 0.45 -18.80
CA ASN A 140 0.17 0.84 -20.01
C ASN A 140 1.57 0.18 -20.04
N PRO A 141 1.84 -0.72 -21.00
CA PRO A 141 3.11 -1.43 -21.09
C PRO A 141 4.29 -0.53 -21.46
N ARG A 142 4.05 0.67 -21.99
CA ARG A 142 5.08 1.66 -22.34
C ARG A 142 5.51 2.52 -21.15
N LEU A 143 4.75 2.51 -20.06
CA LEU A 143 5.11 3.18 -18.81
C LEU A 143 5.78 2.14 -17.90
N PRO A 144 6.84 2.51 -17.13
CA PRO A 144 7.44 1.56 -16.20
C PRO A 144 6.37 1.13 -15.18
N GLY A 145 5.92 -0.13 -15.21
CA GLY A 145 4.84 -0.61 -14.34
C GLY A 145 5.18 -0.59 -12.84
N LEU A 146 6.46 -0.43 -12.50
CA LEU A 146 6.99 -0.27 -11.15
C LEU A 146 7.86 0.99 -11.09
N ARG A 147 7.25 2.17 -11.24
CA ARG A 147 8.02 3.42 -11.09
C ARG A 147 8.53 3.53 -9.66
N GLU A 148 9.82 3.81 -9.55
CA GLU A 148 10.53 4.01 -8.28
C GLU A 148 10.15 5.33 -7.60
N ARG A 149 9.60 6.27 -8.37
CA ARG A 149 9.22 7.62 -7.91
C ARG A 149 7.71 7.69 -7.64
N TYR A 150 7.38 8.20 -6.45
CA TYR A 150 6.05 8.67 -6.10
C TYR A 150 5.87 10.01 -6.84
N LEU A 151 5.15 10.02 -7.97
CA LEU A 151 4.87 11.21 -8.78
C LEU A 151 3.35 11.34 -9.02
N GLU A 152 2.89 12.55 -9.35
CA GLU A 152 1.46 12.87 -9.57
C GLU A 152 0.80 12.04 -10.69
N GLU A 153 1.60 11.43 -11.56
CA GLU A 153 1.19 10.62 -12.71
C GLU A 153 0.41 9.34 -12.34
N TRP A 154 0.37 8.97 -11.06
CA TRP A 154 -0.39 7.81 -10.55
C TRP A 154 -1.84 8.13 -10.15
N GLY A 155 -2.29 9.37 -10.38
CA GLY A 155 -3.59 9.87 -9.93
C GLY A 155 -3.47 10.56 -8.57
N TYR A 156 -4.24 11.64 -8.42
CA TYR A 156 -4.17 12.56 -7.28
C TYR A 156 -4.36 11.86 -5.92
N ASP A 157 -5.16 10.79 -5.88
CA ASP A 157 -5.55 10.14 -4.62
C ASP A 157 -4.54 9.08 -4.13
N LEU A 158 -3.85 8.41 -5.06
CA LEU A 158 -2.83 7.40 -4.74
C LEU A 158 -1.48 8.06 -4.40
N TYR A 159 -1.14 9.14 -5.11
CA TYR A 159 0.03 9.97 -4.80
C TYR A 159 -0.16 10.79 -3.52
N GLY A 160 -1.41 11.14 -3.20
CA GLY A 160 -1.76 11.98 -2.06
C GLY A 160 -1.49 11.35 -0.69
N ARG A 161 -1.34 10.02 -0.59
CA ARG A 161 -1.22 9.28 0.68
C ARG A 161 0.03 8.40 0.72
N LEU A 162 0.72 8.39 1.85
CA LEU A 162 1.74 7.39 2.18
C LEU A 162 1.12 6.41 3.19
N VAL A 163 0.84 5.17 2.75
CA VAL A 163 0.11 4.18 3.56
C VAL A 163 1.07 3.14 4.13
N PHE A 164 1.00 2.90 5.44
CA PHE A 164 1.80 1.92 6.15
C PHE A 164 0.92 0.86 6.79
N SER A 165 1.19 -0.41 6.50
CA SER A 165 0.54 -1.56 7.15
C SER A 165 1.44 -2.16 8.20
N PHE A 166 0.89 -2.32 9.40
CA PHE A 166 1.56 -2.95 10.52
C PHE A 166 1.05 -4.38 10.70
N PHE A 167 1.98 -5.29 10.97
CA PHE A 167 1.71 -6.62 11.47
C PHE A 167 2.59 -6.86 12.69
N LEU A 168 1.96 -7.19 13.81
CA LEU A 168 2.68 -7.60 15.00
C LEU A 168 2.33 -9.04 15.34
N GLU A 169 3.32 -9.74 15.88
CA GLU A 169 3.19 -11.12 16.34
C GLU A 169 3.95 -11.29 17.65
N ASN A 170 3.28 -11.84 18.66
CA ASN A 170 3.90 -12.29 19.89
C ASN A 170 4.46 -13.71 19.68
N ARG A 171 5.78 -13.83 19.67
CA ARG A 171 6.56 -15.06 19.49
C ARG A 171 7.13 -15.58 20.82
N GLY A 172 6.34 -15.48 21.90
CA GLY A 172 6.73 -15.90 23.25
C GLY A 172 7.32 -14.76 24.09
N GLY A 173 7.05 -13.51 23.72
CA GLY A 173 7.35 -12.32 24.50
C GLY A 173 6.31 -12.05 25.60
N LYS A 174 6.61 -11.06 26.45
CA LYS A 174 5.64 -10.53 27.42
C LYS A 174 4.50 -9.82 26.70
N ALA A 175 3.38 -9.61 27.41
CA ALA A 175 2.26 -8.81 26.90
C ALA A 175 2.75 -7.45 26.38
N PHE A 176 2.57 -7.20 25.08
CA PHE A 176 3.07 -6.00 24.42
C PHE A 176 1.92 -5.01 24.21
N PRO A 177 2.05 -3.74 24.64
CA PRO A 177 0.97 -2.77 24.51
C PRO A 177 0.74 -2.41 23.05
N VAL A 178 -0.49 -2.61 22.56
CA VAL A 178 -0.92 -2.20 21.21
C VAL A 178 -1.97 -1.11 21.24
N ARG A 179 -2.20 -0.51 22.41
CA ARG A 179 -2.98 0.72 22.55
C ARG A 179 -2.57 1.77 21.52
N ASP A 180 -3.46 2.73 21.32
CA ASP A 180 -3.30 3.81 20.34
C ASP A 180 -1.89 4.45 20.34
N ILE A 181 -1.20 4.37 19.20
CA ILE A 181 0.14 4.90 19.00
C ILE A 181 0.16 6.28 18.30
N GLY A 182 -1.00 6.86 17.98
CA GLY A 182 -1.12 8.05 17.14
C GLY A 182 -0.27 9.25 17.57
N GLU A 183 -0.26 9.56 18.85
CA GLU A 183 0.51 10.69 19.40
C GLU A 183 2.02 10.45 19.47
N ARG A 184 2.47 9.20 19.21
CA ARG A 184 3.86 8.77 19.39
C ARG A 184 4.50 8.29 18.09
N ILE A 185 3.74 8.24 17.00
CA ILE A 185 4.22 7.82 15.70
C ILE A 185 4.35 9.01 14.76
N PHE A 186 5.50 9.08 14.10
CA PHE A 186 5.83 10.15 13.17
C PHE A 186 6.46 9.56 11.92
N LEU A 187 6.19 10.20 10.79
CA LEU A 187 7.02 10.03 9.60
C LEU A 187 8.05 11.17 9.61
N GLU A 188 9.32 10.85 9.40
CA GLU A 188 10.42 11.80 9.33
C GLU A 188 11.05 11.74 7.94
N ASP A 189 11.27 12.90 7.30
CA ASP A 189 11.99 12.97 6.01
C ASP A 189 13.51 13.08 6.19
N ASP A 190 14.23 13.21 5.08
CA ASP A 190 15.68 13.38 5.02
C ASP A 190 16.17 14.75 5.51
N LYS A 191 15.26 15.69 5.74
CA LYS A 191 15.52 17.03 6.26
C LYS A 191 15.18 17.15 7.75
N GLY A 192 14.71 16.05 8.37
CA GLY A 192 14.32 16.00 9.78
C GLY A 192 12.92 16.54 10.08
N ASN A 193 12.11 16.83 9.06
CA ASN A 193 10.73 17.27 9.26
C ASN A 193 9.89 16.09 9.75
N ARG A 194 9.08 16.32 10.80
CA ARG A 194 8.20 15.30 11.37
C ARG A 194 6.75 15.55 10.97
N TYR A 195 6.11 14.49 10.49
CA TYR A 195 4.72 14.48 10.04
C TYR A 195 3.91 13.53 10.91
N ARG A 196 2.70 13.93 11.28
CA ARG A 196 1.76 13.09 12.02
C ARG A 196 0.89 12.26 11.07
N PRO A 197 0.49 11.05 11.47
CA PRO A 197 -0.52 10.31 10.73
C PRO A 197 -1.85 11.07 10.76
N SER A 198 -2.68 10.79 9.77
CA SER A 198 -4.02 11.36 9.68
C SER A 198 -5.05 10.28 9.38
N GLY A 199 -6.28 10.48 9.83
CA GLY A 199 -7.40 9.62 9.50
C GLY A 199 -8.69 9.98 10.22
N LEU A 200 -9.76 9.24 9.91
CA LEU A 200 -11.09 9.52 10.43
C LEU A 200 -11.29 9.04 11.88
N ALA A 201 -10.34 8.24 12.37
CA ALA A 201 -10.32 7.62 13.67
C ALA A 201 -9.04 8.00 14.43
N GLY A 202 -8.77 9.30 14.58
CA GLY A 202 -7.47 9.78 15.06
C GLY A 202 -6.38 9.53 14.01
N PRO A 203 -5.30 8.78 14.32
CA PRO A 203 -4.23 8.51 13.35
C PRO A 203 -4.59 7.43 12.31
N TYR A 204 -5.70 6.71 12.50
CA TYR A 204 -6.07 5.56 11.66
C TYR A 204 -7.04 5.99 10.55
N PRO A 205 -6.90 5.44 9.32
CA PRO A 205 -7.76 5.80 8.20
C PRO A 205 -9.25 5.65 8.54
N TYR A 206 -9.62 4.55 9.21
CA TYR A 206 -10.98 4.23 9.65
C TYR A 206 -10.96 3.54 11.02
N GLU A 207 -12.11 3.50 11.71
CA GLU A 207 -12.21 2.88 13.04
C GLU A 207 -11.87 1.38 13.04
N TYR A 208 -12.11 0.68 11.94
CA TYR A 208 -11.74 -0.74 11.81
C TYR A 208 -10.23 -0.95 11.62
N ASP A 209 -9.47 0.09 11.27
CA ASP A 209 -8.01 0.04 11.20
C ASP A 209 -7.36 0.26 12.57
N ARG A 210 -8.12 0.72 13.56
CA ARG A 210 -7.64 0.97 14.92
C ARG A 210 -7.47 -0.35 15.69
N PRO A 211 -6.34 -0.54 16.41
CA PRO A 211 -6.22 -1.62 17.39
C PRO A 211 -7.37 -1.59 18.40
N LYS A 212 -8.10 -2.71 18.51
CA LYS A 212 -9.26 -2.84 19.43
C LYS A 212 -8.90 -3.46 20.78
N VAL A 213 -7.63 -3.79 20.97
CA VAL A 213 -7.11 -4.46 22.17
C VAL A 213 -5.96 -3.65 22.74
N ASP A 214 -5.85 -3.62 24.06
CA ASP A 214 -4.80 -2.87 24.74
C ASP A 214 -3.44 -3.59 24.70
N SER A 215 -3.46 -4.93 24.60
CA SER A 215 -2.26 -5.77 24.61
C SER A 215 -2.29 -6.89 23.56
N LEU A 216 -1.11 -7.26 23.08
CA LEU A 216 -0.91 -8.29 22.05
C LEU A 216 -0.82 -9.68 22.69
N GLU A 217 -1.84 -10.50 22.49
CA GLU A 217 -1.80 -11.91 22.87
C GLU A 217 -1.10 -12.77 21.80
N THR A 218 -1.55 -12.65 20.55
CA THR A 218 -1.04 -13.46 19.43
C THR A 218 -0.60 -12.58 18.27
N THR A 219 -1.54 -12.02 17.50
CA THR A 219 -1.24 -11.18 16.34
C THR A 219 -2.22 -10.01 16.25
N ILE A 220 -1.77 -8.92 15.63
CA ILE A 220 -2.64 -7.80 15.27
C ILE A 220 -2.19 -7.16 13.97
N ARG A 221 -3.14 -6.52 13.30
CA ARG A 221 -2.89 -5.72 12.09
C ARG A 221 -3.61 -4.39 12.23
N PHE A 222 -2.92 -3.34 11.83
CA PHE A 222 -3.50 -2.01 11.71
C PHE A 222 -2.84 -1.25 10.55
N ARG A 223 -3.43 -0.12 10.18
CA ARG A 223 -2.93 0.74 9.10
C ARG A 223 -2.88 2.18 9.55
N LEU A 224 -1.90 2.90 9.05
CA LEU A 224 -1.77 4.34 9.19
C LEU A 224 -1.56 4.95 7.82
N PHE A 225 -1.96 6.20 7.64
CA PHE A 225 -1.54 6.97 6.48
C PHE A 225 -1.03 8.35 6.88
N PHE A 226 -0.16 8.90 6.04
CA PHE A 226 0.35 10.26 6.12
C PHE A 226 -0.05 10.99 4.84
N VAL A 227 -0.47 12.25 4.98
CA VAL A 227 -0.79 13.09 3.83
C VAL A 227 0.50 13.46 3.12
N ASN A 228 0.72 12.89 1.94
CA ASN A 228 1.90 13.20 1.13
C ASN A 228 1.78 14.60 0.54
N ARG A 229 0.72 14.86 -0.23
CA ARG A 229 0.46 16.13 -0.91
C ARG A 229 -0.72 16.81 -0.25
N ARG A 230 -0.59 18.10 0.04
CA ARG A 230 -1.62 18.91 0.67
C ARG A 230 -2.36 19.77 -0.36
N SER A 231 -3.65 20.01 -0.16
CA SER A 231 -4.49 20.87 -1.00
C SER A 231 -4.18 22.36 -0.84
N ASP A 232 -3.43 22.73 0.19
CA ASP A 232 -2.93 24.09 0.42
C ASP A 232 -1.75 24.48 -0.51
N GLY A 233 -1.32 23.58 -1.40
CA GLY A 233 -0.20 23.82 -2.32
C GLY A 233 1.17 23.68 -1.66
N GLY A 234 1.24 23.26 -0.39
CA GLY A 234 2.49 22.96 0.28
C GLY A 234 3.28 21.83 -0.42
N PRO A 235 4.61 21.82 -0.30
CA PRO A 235 5.43 20.78 -0.91
C PRO A 235 5.07 19.40 -0.34
N PRO A 236 5.07 18.34 -1.15
CA PRO A 236 4.77 17.02 -0.66
C PRO A 236 5.89 16.49 0.26
N ILE A 237 5.57 15.51 1.11
CA ILE A 237 6.55 14.85 1.99
C ILE A 237 7.65 14.18 1.14
N VAL A 238 7.23 13.35 0.17
CA VAL A 238 8.13 12.67 -0.75
C VAL A 238 8.17 13.43 -2.08
N ARG A 239 9.36 13.94 -2.39
CA ARG A 239 9.72 14.68 -3.61
C ARG A 239 10.82 13.95 -4.37
N GLU A 240 11.18 14.48 -5.54
CA GLU A 240 12.28 13.94 -6.35
C GLU A 240 13.64 14.02 -5.62
N ASP A 241 13.82 15.00 -4.75
CA ASP A 241 15.05 15.22 -3.99
C ASP A 241 15.09 14.46 -2.66
N THR A 242 13.98 13.88 -2.21
CA THR A 242 13.92 13.15 -0.93
C THR A 242 14.78 11.89 -0.99
N GLN A 243 15.79 11.81 -0.13
CA GLN A 243 16.74 10.69 -0.06
C GLN A 243 16.23 9.52 0.75
N TYR A 244 15.44 9.77 1.80
CA TYR A 244 14.86 8.72 2.62
C TYR A 244 13.64 9.21 3.39
N ILE A 245 12.85 8.26 3.88
CA ILE A 245 11.83 8.48 4.91
C ILE A 245 12.01 7.48 6.04
N LYS A 246 11.66 7.89 7.26
CA LYS A 246 11.72 7.06 8.46
C LYS A 246 10.41 7.10 9.20
N LEU A 247 9.88 5.93 9.54
CA LEU A 247 8.76 5.81 10.47
C LEU A 247 9.31 5.61 11.86
N VAL A 248 9.02 6.56 12.76
CA VAL A 248 9.54 6.63 14.11
C VAL A 248 8.39 6.42 15.09
N ILE A 249 8.54 5.51 16.06
CA ILE A 249 7.55 5.27 17.12
C ILE A 249 8.24 5.42 18.46
N GLU A 250 7.86 6.44 19.20
CA GLU A 250 8.45 6.76 20.50
C GLU A 250 7.70 6.02 21.63
N ASN A 251 8.43 5.59 22.66
CA ASN A 251 7.87 5.06 23.91
C ASN A 251 6.81 3.95 23.70
N TRP A 252 7.13 2.95 22.88
CA TRP A 252 6.22 1.86 22.52
C TRP A 252 6.76 0.50 22.97
N GLY A 253 5.97 -0.22 23.77
CA GLY A 253 6.37 -1.51 24.32
C GLY A 253 7.60 -1.46 25.23
N GLY A 254 7.73 -0.41 26.04
CA GLY A 254 8.88 -0.23 26.92
C GLY A 254 10.17 0.19 26.21
N ARG A 255 10.13 0.39 24.89
CA ARG A 255 11.28 0.90 24.11
C ARG A 255 11.21 2.40 23.91
N PRO A 256 12.34 3.10 23.99
CA PRO A 256 12.37 4.54 23.76
C PRO A 256 12.00 4.88 22.31
N VAL A 257 12.52 4.12 21.33
CA VAL A 257 12.29 4.38 19.90
C VAL A 257 12.27 3.08 19.09
N TRP A 258 11.28 2.97 18.20
CA TRP A 258 11.31 2.10 17.02
C TRP A 258 11.53 2.94 15.79
N GLU A 259 12.39 2.50 14.88
CA GLU A 259 12.67 3.19 13.62
C GLU A 259 12.63 2.19 12.47
N PHE A 260 11.93 2.57 11.39
CA PHE A 260 11.87 1.84 10.14
C PHE A 260 12.20 2.80 8.99
N ARG A 261 13.30 2.57 8.27
CA ARG A 261 13.81 3.48 7.24
C ARG A 261 13.65 2.92 5.83
N TRP A 262 13.23 3.75 4.89
CA TRP A 262 13.23 3.48 3.46
C TRP A 262 14.08 4.52 2.74
N ASP A 263 15.15 4.07 2.09
CA ASP A 263 15.93 4.91 1.18
C ASP A 263 15.18 5.04 -0.15
N LEU A 264 15.20 6.25 -0.70
CA LEU A 264 14.48 6.66 -1.89
C LEU A 264 15.47 7.08 -3.00
N PRO A 265 15.14 6.86 -4.29
CA PRO A 265 13.94 6.18 -4.76
C PRO A 265 13.98 4.67 -4.46
N LEU A 266 12.82 4.05 -4.30
CA LEU A 266 12.74 2.62 -4.00
C LEU A 266 13.16 1.82 -5.22
N LYS A 267 14.22 1.02 -5.09
CA LYS A 267 14.72 0.20 -6.18
C LYS A 267 13.80 -1.00 -6.42
N TYR A 268 13.15 -1.01 -7.58
CA TYR A 268 12.28 -2.12 -7.97
C TYR A 268 12.92 -2.95 -9.09
N PRO A 269 12.68 -4.27 -9.11
CA PRO A 269 13.03 -5.08 -10.26
C PRO A 269 12.24 -4.67 -11.52
N GLU A 270 12.82 -4.85 -12.70
CA GLU A 270 12.11 -4.64 -13.96
C GLU A 270 10.95 -5.62 -14.12
N TRP A 271 9.80 -5.13 -14.61
CA TRP A 271 8.65 -5.99 -14.88
C TRP A 271 9.02 -7.09 -15.87
N PRO A 272 8.58 -8.35 -15.68
CA PRO A 272 8.87 -9.39 -16.66
C PRO A 272 8.23 -8.94 -17.99
N LYS A 273 9.00 -8.98 -19.09
CA LYS A 273 8.47 -8.62 -20.41
C LYS A 273 7.13 -9.32 -20.61
N ARG A 274 6.04 -8.56 -20.72
CA ARG A 274 4.78 -9.11 -21.20
C ARG A 274 5.11 -9.66 -22.57
N LYS A 275 4.99 -10.98 -22.78
CA LYS A 275 4.94 -11.53 -24.13
C LYS A 275 3.77 -10.80 -24.79
N GLU A 276 4.07 -9.87 -25.69
CA GLU A 276 3.08 -9.40 -26.64
C GLU A 276 2.59 -10.69 -27.32
N ARG A 277 1.30 -11.01 -27.16
CA ARG A 277 0.72 -12.03 -28.04
C ARG A 277 0.94 -11.47 -29.44
N PRO A 278 1.54 -12.25 -30.38
CA PRO A 278 1.77 -11.74 -31.72
C PRO A 278 0.43 -11.25 -32.27
N LYS A 279 0.44 -10.07 -32.89
CA LYS A 279 -0.70 -9.56 -33.65
C LYS A 279 -1.05 -10.63 -34.67
N ARG A 280 -2.09 -11.43 -34.42
CA ARG A 280 -2.76 -12.17 -35.50
C ARG A 280 -3.53 -11.14 -36.28
N PHE A 281 -2.88 -10.56 -37.28
CA PHE A 281 -3.51 -10.09 -38.52
C PHE A 281 -2.39 -10.00 -39.56
N GLU A 282 -2.17 -11.12 -40.23
CA GLU A 282 -1.73 -11.13 -41.62
C GLU A 282 -2.69 -12.06 -42.37
N GLY A 283 -3.45 -11.44 -43.27
CA GLY A 283 -4.09 -11.99 -44.47
C GLY A 283 -4.80 -13.34 -44.44
N ALA A 284 -6.13 -13.30 -44.57
CA ALA A 284 -6.84 -13.96 -45.67
C ALA A 284 -8.14 -13.17 -45.93
#